data_AF-A0A7S1E2A2-F1
#
_entry.id   AF-A0A7S1E2A2-F1
#
_cell.length_a   1.000
_cell.length_b   1.000
_cell.length_c   1.000
_cell.angle_alpha   90.00
_cell.angle_beta   90.00
_cell.angle_gamma   90.00
#
_symmetry.space_group_name_H-M   'P 1'
#
loop_
_entity.id
_entity.type
_entity.pdbx_description
1 polymer ?
#
loop_
_entity_poly.entity_id
_entity_poly.type
_entity_poly.pdbx_seq_one_letter_code
_entity_poly.pdbx_strand_id
1 'polypeptide(L)'
;VAAAFGNVHGVYSPGNVKLDPKILDKAQEYISEKLGDKAPEDKKPVKFVFHGGSGSDVSDIQEAIGYGVIKMNIDTDTQWSYWEGIKNFEAKYHDYLQGQIGNPEGPDKPNKKYYDPRECLRAAEVNTVERLEMAFKDLKCQNILGLGEMSNAENVLGPRRGGLPV
;
A
#
# COMPACT_ATOMS: atom_id res chain seq x y z
N VAL A 1 17.60 -6.14 9.79
CA VAL A 1 18.05 -4.97 10.59
C VAL A 1 17.30 -3.74 10.12
N ALA A 2 16.69 -2.98 11.02
CA ALA A 2 16.15 -1.65 10.67
C ALA A 2 17.18 -0.60 11.11
N ALA A 3 17.94 -0.06 10.14
CA ALA A 3 18.93 0.98 10.41
C ALA A 3 18.28 2.37 10.28
N ALA A 4 18.82 3.36 10.98
CA ALA A 4 18.43 4.76 10.79
C ALA A 4 19.24 5.33 9.61
N PHE A 5 18.54 5.85 8.60
CA PHE A 5 19.16 6.50 7.43
C PHE A 5 18.35 7.73 6.99
N GLY A 6 17.84 8.48 7.97
CA GLY A 6 16.97 9.65 7.74
C GLY A 6 15.48 9.31 7.64
N ASN A 7 15.11 8.05 7.79
CA ASN A 7 13.75 7.57 7.73
C ASN A 7 12.95 7.94 8.99
N VAL A 8 11.73 8.46 8.81
CA VAL A 8 10.81 8.86 9.87
C VAL A 8 9.46 8.17 9.70
N HIS A 9 8.72 7.96 10.80
CA HIS A 9 7.41 7.32 10.74
C HIS A 9 6.31 8.34 10.49
N GLY A 10 5.41 8.06 9.54
CA GLY A 10 4.29 8.92 9.15
C GLY A 10 4.50 9.63 7.81
N VAL A 11 3.49 10.40 7.38
CA VAL A 11 3.58 11.27 6.19
C VAL A 11 3.92 12.69 6.65
N TYR A 12 4.94 13.28 6.05
CA TYR A 12 5.36 14.66 6.29
C TYR A 12 5.25 15.47 5.00
N SER A 13 5.19 16.80 5.12
CA SER A 13 5.28 17.69 3.96
C SER A 13 6.55 17.39 3.14
N PRO A 14 6.48 17.44 1.80
CA PRO A 14 7.64 17.24 0.94
C PRO A 14 8.83 18.11 1.39
N GLY A 15 10.02 17.50 1.50
CA GLY A 15 11.26 18.17 1.93
C GLY A 15 11.57 18.11 3.43
N ASN A 16 10.65 17.67 4.28
CA ASN A 16 10.90 17.49 5.73
C ASN A 16 11.58 16.15 6.07
N VAL A 17 11.52 15.17 5.17
CA VAL A 17 12.24 13.91 5.28
C VAL A 17 13.42 13.96 4.31
N LYS A 18 14.62 13.76 4.82
CA LYS A 18 15.84 13.62 4.01
C LYS A 18 16.39 12.23 4.23
N LEU A 19 16.02 11.31 3.35
CA LEU A 19 16.60 9.98 3.32
C LEU A 19 18.05 10.08 2.82
N ASP A 20 18.92 9.25 3.38
CA ASP A 20 20.28 9.01 2.87
C ASP A 20 20.52 7.50 2.72
N PRO A 21 19.97 6.88 1.66
CA PRO A 21 20.09 5.43 1.44
C PRO A 21 21.55 4.94 1.41
N LYS A 22 22.52 5.79 1.07
CA LYS A 22 23.96 5.45 1.01
C LYS A 22 24.54 5.03 2.36
N ILE A 23 23.88 5.35 3.47
CA ILE A 23 24.24 4.80 4.79
C ILE A 23 24.14 3.27 4.77
N LEU A 24 23.15 2.71 4.07
CA LEU A 24 22.97 1.26 3.96
C LEU A 24 24.08 0.62 3.12
N ASP A 25 24.49 1.28 2.03
CA ASP A 25 25.59 0.82 1.17
C ASP A 25 26.91 0.73 1.94
N LYS A 26 27.28 1.83 2.62
CA LYS A 26 28.47 1.88 3.48
C LYS A 26 28.45 0.81 4.57
N ALA A 27 27.26 0.48 5.10
CA ALA A 27 27.11 -0.59 6.08
C ALA A 27 27.34 -1.98 5.46
N GLN A 28 26.85 -2.24 4.23
CA GLN A 28 27.14 -3.48 3.51
C GLN A 28 28.65 -3.60 3.25
N GLU A 29 29.29 -2.55 2.71
CA GLU A 29 30.72 -2.51 2.43
C GLU A 29 31.55 -2.80 3.68
N TYR A 30 31.27 -2.07 4.77
CA TYR A 30 32.00 -2.22 6.03
C TYR A 30 31.87 -3.63 6.59
N ILE A 31 30.65 -4.18 6.66
CA ILE A 31 30.44 -5.52 7.23
C ILE A 31 31.05 -6.59 6.32
N SER A 32 30.94 -6.43 5.00
CA SER A 32 31.54 -7.32 4.01
C SER A 32 33.06 -7.35 4.12
N GLU A 33 33.71 -6.20 4.29
CA GLU A 33 35.16 -6.10 4.55
C GLU A 33 35.55 -6.86 5.83
N LYS A 34 34.78 -6.70 6.92
CA LYS A 34 35.06 -7.38 8.19
C LYS A 34 34.82 -8.89 8.14
N LEU A 35 33.92 -9.35 7.28
CA LEU A 35 33.69 -10.79 7.06
C LEU A 35 34.76 -11.43 6.17
N GLY A 36 35.45 -10.65 5.32
CA GLY A 36 36.45 -11.15 4.38
C GLY A 36 35.88 -12.25 3.50
N ASP A 37 36.54 -13.40 3.48
CA ASP A 37 36.13 -14.57 2.68
C ASP A 37 34.80 -15.19 3.13
N LYS A 38 34.29 -14.83 4.31
CA LYS A 38 32.97 -15.28 4.80
C LYS A 38 31.81 -14.42 4.31
N ALA A 39 32.10 -13.30 3.64
CA ALA A 39 31.06 -12.45 3.07
C ALA A 39 30.31 -13.18 1.93
N PRO A 40 29.01 -12.92 1.74
CA PRO A 40 28.31 -13.46 0.58
C PRO A 40 28.88 -12.91 -0.74
N GLU A 41 28.66 -13.65 -1.83
CA GLU A 41 29.16 -13.30 -3.16
C GLU A 41 28.66 -11.92 -3.63
N ASP A 42 27.40 -11.59 -3.33
CA ASP A 42 26.77 -10.31 -3.68
C ASP A 42 27.25 -9.12 -2.81
N LYS A 43 28.15 -9.38 -1.84
CA LYS A 43 28.68 -8.41 -0.87
C LYS A 43 27.60 -7.69 -0.05
N LYS A 44 26.39 -8.27 0.08
CA LYS A 44 25.27 -7.72 0.87
C LYS A 44 24.93 -8.64 2.06
N PRO A 45 25.80 -8.73 3.07
CA PRO A 45 25.59 -9.59 4.24
C PRO A 45 24.36 -9.21 5.10
N VAL A 46 23.88 -7.97 5.02
CA VAL A 46 22.76 -7.50 5.84
C VAL A 46 21.46 -7.49 5.07
N LYS A 47 20.40 -8.02 5.68
CA LYS A 47 19.02 -7.88 5.19
C LYS A 47 18.35 -6.71 5.92
N PHE A 48 18.23 -5.58 5.23
CA PHE A 48 17.68 -4.36 5.80
C PHE A 48 16.15 -4.31 5.74
N VAL A 49 15.58 -3.60 6.70
CA VAL A 49 14.15 -3.27 6.78
C VAL A 49 14.01 -1.76 6.76
N PHE A 50 13.25 -1.23 5.82
CA PHE A 50 12.95 0.18 5.68
C PHE A 50 11.68 0.51 6.45
N HIS A 51 11.82 1.16 7.61
CA HIS A 51 10.70 1.72 8.35
C HIS A 51 10.33 3.13 7.85
N GLY A 52 9.04 3.46 7.81
CA GLY A 52 8.62 4.81 7.43
C GLY A 52 8.72 5.09 5.93
N GLY A 53 8.32 4.13 5.08
CA GLY A 53 8.35 4.30 3.63
C GLY A 53 7.24 5.19 3.07
N SER A 54 6.19 5.49 3.84
CA SER A 54 5.08 6.32 3.38
C SER A 54 5.53 7.75 3.05
N GLY A 55 5.20 8.21 1.84
CA GLY A 55 5.61 9.52 1.33
C GLY A 55 7.08 9.65 0.90
N SER A 56 7.86 8.56 0.88
CA SER A 56 9.24 8.56 0.36
C SER A 56 9.26 8.66 -1.16
N ASP A 57 10.28 9.30 -1.72
CA ASP A 57 10.48 9.34 -3.17
C ASP A 57 10.78 7.94 -3.72
N VAL A 58 10.22 7.63 -4.89
CA VAL A 58 10.41 6.32 -5.54
C VAL A 58 11.89 6.05 -5.83
N SER A 59 12.69 7.09 -6.14
CA SER A 59 14.14 6.95 -6.33
C SER A 59 14.83 6.44 -5.07
N ASP A 60 14.49 6.98 -3.90
CA ASP A 60 15.12 6.61 -2.63
C ASP A 60 14.73 5.18 -2.22
N ILE A 61 13.47 4.80 -2.47
CA ILE A 61 13.00 3.42 -2.29
C ILE A 61 13.83 2.47 -3.15
N GLN A 62 14.00 2.78 -4.45
CA GLN A 62 14.73 1.93 -5.38
C GLN A 62 16.23 1.88 -5.09
N GLU A 63 16.83 2.98 -4.66
CA GLU A 63 18.22 3.03 -4.22
C GLU A 63 18.42 2.15 -2.96
N ALA A 64 17.54 2.26 -1.96
CA ALA A 64 17.60 1.45 -0.75
C ALA A 64 17.42 -0.06 -1.01
N ILE A 65 16.58 -0.45 -1.98
CA ILE A 65 16.47 -1.84 -2.45
C ILE A 65 17.82 -2.31 -3.02
N GLY A 66 18.48 -1.45 -3.81
CA GLY A 66 19.83 -1.67 -4.32
C GLY A 66 20.83 -2.01 -3.21
N TYR A 67 20.65 -1.47 -2.01
CA TYR A 67 21.53 -1.68 -0.85
C TYR A 67 21.09 -2.80 0.10
N GLY A 68 20.12 -3.64 -0.30
CA GLY A 68 19.74 -4.84 0.44
C GLY A 68 18.58 -4.65 1.41
N VAL A 69 17.74 -3.62 1.21
CA VAL A 69 16.41 -3.59 1.80
C VAL A 69 15.56 -4.71 1.20
N ILE A 70 15.01 -5.56 2.06
CA ILE A 70 14.15 -6.70 1.67
C ILE A 70 12.71 -6.56 2.16
N LYS A 71 12.43 -5.55 2.98
CA LYS A 71 11.13 -5.31 3.59
C LYS A 71 10.96 -3.82 3.80
N MET A 72 9.86 -3.26 3.33
CA MET A 72 9.45 -1.89 3.62
C MET A 72 8.16 -1.92 4.44
N ASN A 73 8.08 -1.11 5.50
CA ASN A 73 6.85 -0.91 6.24
C ASN A 73 6.01 0.16 5.53
N ILE A 74 4.72 -0.11 5.40
CA ILE A 74 3.70 0.82 4.92
C ILE A 74 2.54 0.79 5.92
N ASP A 75 2.03 1.96 6.29
CA ASP A 75 0.92 2.05 7.24
C ASP A 75 0.06 3.30 6.96
N THR A 76 0.64 4.50 7.09
CA THR A 76 -0.10 5.77 6.90
C THR A 76 -0.76 5.86 5.53
N ASP A 77 -0.06 5.45 4.46
CA ASP A 77 -0.64 5.47 3.12
C ASP A 77 -1.80 4.50 2.96
N THR A 78 -1.75 3.33 3.60
CA THR A 78 -2.83 2.34 3.58
C THR A 78 -4.00 2.76 4.46
N GLN A 79 -3.75 3.43 5.59
CA GLN A 79 -4.80 4.04 6.40
C GLN A 79 -5.54 5.14 5.59
N TRP A 80 -4.78 6.00 4.91
CA TRP A 80 -5.34 7.04 4.06
C TRP A 80 -6.14 6.46 2.89
N SER A 81 -5.60 5.47 2.15
CA SER A 81 -6.31 4.86 1.03
C SER A 81 -7.59 4.16 1.48
N TYR A 82 -7.59 3.52 2.65
CA TYR A 82 -8.77 2.85 3.18
C TYR A 82 -9.87 3.86 3.52
N TRP A 83 -9.51 4.92 4.27
CA TRP A 83 -10.43 6.02 4.54
C TRP A 83 -10.94 6.68 3.26
N GLU A 84 -10.06 6.93 2.29
CA GLU A 84 -10.41 7.57 1.03
C GLU A 84 -11.44 6.76 0.24
N GLY A 85 -11.36 5.42 0.24
CA GLY A 85 -12.39 4.60 -0.39
C GLY A 85 -13.76 4.76 0.27
N ILE A 86 -13.82 4.86 1.62
CA ILE A 86 -15.06 5.15 2.35
C ILE A 86 -15.57 6.55 2.02
N LYS A 87 -14.68 7.56 2.10
CA LYS A 87 -14.98 8.97 1.80
C LYS A 87 -15.57 9.13 0.40
N ASN A 88 -14.97 8.48 -0.60
CA ASN A 88 -15.41 8.55 -1.99
C ASN A 88 -16.74 7.80 -2.20
N PHE A 89 -16.95 6.67 -1.51
CA PHE A 89 -18.23 5.96 -1.53
C PHE A 89 -19.36 6.82 -0.94
N GLU A 90 -19.12 7.43 0.22
CA GLU A 90 -20.06 8.33 0.88
C GLU A 90 -20.39 9.52 0.00
N ALA A 91 -19.38 10.20 -0.55
CA ALA A 91 -19.59 11.34 -1.44
C ALA A 91 -20.43 10.97 -2.69
N LYS A 92 -20.20 9.78 -3.26
CA LYS A 92 -20.94 9.29 -4.43
C LYS A 92 -22.40 8.96 -4.10
N TYR A 93 -22.67 8.41 -2.92
CA TYR A 93 -24.00 7.93 -2.52
C TYR A 93 -24.61 8.74 -1.37
N HIS A 94 -24.17 9.99 -1.20
CA HIS A 94 -24.51 10.83 -0.06
C HIS A 94 -26.02 10.85 0.19
N ASP A 95 -26.81 11.17 -0.84
CA ASP A 95 -28.27 11.27 -0.76
C ASP A 95 -28.98 9.92 -0.52
N TYR A 96 -28.28 8.80 -0.70
CA TYR A 96 -28.78 7.44 -0.47
C TYR A 96 -28.38 6.90 0.92
N LEU A 97 -27.60 7.62 1.71
CA LEU A 97 -27.07 7.17 3.00
C LEU A 97 -27.68 7.88 4.22
N GLN A 98 -28.61 8.82 4.00
CA GLN A 98 -29.20 9.64 5.07
C GLN A 98 -30.31 8.93 5.87
N GLY A 99 -30.84 7.82 5.34
CA GLY A 99 -31.92 7.07 6.00
C GLY A 99 -32.13 5.69 5.37
N GLN A 100 -32.87 4.82 6.06
CA GLN A 100 -33.17 3.47 5.56
C GLN A 100 -34.09 3.49 4.32
N ILE A 101 -34.97 4.49 4.23
CA ILE A 101 -35.97 4.70 3.18
C ILE A 101 -35.94 6.18 2.80
N GLY A 102 -36.12 6.48 1.51
CA GLY A 102 -36.12 7.82 0.95
C GLY A 102 -34.76 8.16 0.33
N ASN A 103 -34.78 8.48 -0.96
CA ASN A 103 -33.60 8.88 -1.74
C ASN A 103 -34.04 9.68 -2.98
N PRO A 104 -33.12 10.13 -3.85
CA PRO A 104 -33.47 10.91 -5.05
C PRO A 104 -34.43 10.21 -6.04
N GLU A 105 -34.58 8.89 -5.96
CA GLU A 105 -35.52 8.12 -6.79
C GLU A 105 -36.95 8.06 -6.19
N GLY A 106 -37.15 8.55 -4.96
CA GLY A 106 -38.45 8.70 -4.33
C GLY A 106 -38.45 8.50 -2.81
N PRO A 107 -39.49 9.02 -2.11
CA PRO A 107 -39.58 8.99 -0.65
C PRO A 107 -39.74 7.58 -0.07
N ASP A 108 -40.27 6.62 -0.84
CA ASP A 108 -40.52 5.23 -0.39
C ASP A 108 -39.44 4.25 -0.85
N LYS A 109 -38.35 4.72 -1.46
CA LYS A 109 -37.31 3.85 -2.02
C LYS A 109 -36.35 3.36 -0.93
N PRO A 110 -36.06 2.04 -0.85
CA PRO A 110 -35.17 1.51 0.18
C PRO A 110 -33.70 1.72 -0.17
N ASN A 111 -32.88 2.05 0.83
CA ASN A 111 -31.45 2.31 0.67
C ASN A 111 -30.54 1.15 1.07
N LYS A 112 -31.12 -0.03 1.39
CA LYS A 112 -30.37 -1.19 1.91
C LYS A 112 -29.12 -1.53 1.08
N LYS A 113 -29.21 -1.43 -0.24
CA LYS A 113 -28.08 -1.73 -1.14
C LYS A 113 -26.93 -0.73 -1.07
N TYR A 114 -27.10 0.42 -0.42
CA TYR A 114 -26.06 1.45 -0.27
C TYR A 114 -25.46 1.43 1.15
N TYR A 115 -26.31 1.35 2.19
CA TYR A 115 -25.84 1.39 3.58
C TYR A 115 -25.38 0.02 4.12
N ASP A 116 -25.56 -1.07 3.36
CA ASP A 116 -25.01 -2.36 3.75
C ASP A 116 -23.49 -2.21 3.94
N PRO A 117 -22.93 -2.45 5.14
CA PRO A 117 -21.54 -2.14 5.43
C PRO A 117 -20.55 -2.79 4.47
N ARG A 118 -20.93 -3.92 3.87
CA ARG A 118 -20.09 -4.62 2.89
C ARG A 118 -19.83 -3.81 1.64
N GLU A 119 -20.65 -2.82 1.30
CA GLU A 119 -20.49 -2.01 0.10
C GLU A 119 -19.43 -0.92 0.32
N CYS A 120 -19.56 -0.12 1.39
CA CYS A 120 -18.56 0.91 1.70
C CYS A 120 -17.21 0.31 2.13
N LEU A 121 -17.21 -0.80 2.88
CA LEU A 121 -15.98 -1.51 3.24
C LEU A 121 -15.31 -2.12 2.00
N ARG A 122 -16.07 -2.62 1.03
CA ARG A 122 -15.49 -3.11 -0.23
C ARG A 122 -14.86 -1.98 -1.03
N ALA A 123 -15.48 -0.81 -1.08
CA ALA A 123 -14.89 0.37 -1.73
C ALA A 123 -13.55 0.77 -1.07
N ALA A 124 -13.47 0.70 0.26
CA ALA A 124 -12.24 0.92 1.02
C ALA A 124 -11.14 -0.09 0.68
N GLU A 125 -11.49 -1.38 0.61
CA GLU A 125 -10.59 -2.47 0.23
C GLU A 125 -10.05 -2.28 -1.19
N VAL A 126 -10.91 -2.01 -2.17
CA VAL A 126 -10.52 -1.83 -3.58
C VAL A 126 -9.52 -0.67 -3.71
N ASN A 127 -9.83 0.49 -3.13
CA ASN A 127 -8.93 1.64 -3.15
C ASN A 127 -7.59 1.35 -2.45
N THR A 128 -7.59 0.51 -1.41
CA THR A 128 -6.36 0.10 -0.72
C THR A 128 -5.55 -0.91 -1.51
N VAL A 129 -6.20 -1.82 -2.26
CA VAL A 129 -5.52 -2.73 -3.18
C VAL A 129 -4.78 -1.94 -4.25
N GLU A 130 -5.41 -0.93 -4.85
CA GLU A 130 -4.76 -0.04 -5.83
C GLU A 130 -3.52 0.65 -5.23
N ARG A 131 -3.64 1.15 -3.99
CA ARG A 131 -2.49 1.75 -3.28
C ARG A 131 -1.37 0.74 -3.02
N LEU A 132 -1.71 -0.50 -2.67
CA LEU A 132 -0.75 -1.58 -2.48
C LEU A 132 -0.09 -2.00 -3.80
N GLU A 133 -0.82 -2.06 -4.90
CA GLU A 133 -0.27 -2.33 -6.23
C GLU A 133 0.83 -1.33 -6.61
N MET A 134 0.60 -0.04 -6.33
CA MET A 134 1.64 0.99 -6.48
C MET A 134 2.86 0.68 -5.60
N ALA A 135 2.66 0.32 -4.33
CA ALA A 135 3.77 -0.02 -3.45
C ALA A 135 4.56 -1.26 -3.93
N PHE A 136 3.89 -2.30 -4.44
CA PHE A 136 4.55 -3.46 -5.04
C PHE A 136 5.36 -3.07 -6.28
N LYS A 137 4.84 -2.16 -7.12
CA LYS A 137 5.56 -1.60 -8.28
C LYS A 137 6.81 -0.83 -7.84
N ASP A 138 6.69 0.06 -6.87
CA ASP A 138 7.82 0.85 -6.34
C ASP A 138 8.91 -0.05 -5.76
N LEU A 139 8.51 -1.16 -5.14
CA LEU A 139 9.38 -2.19 -4.59
C LEU A 139 9.96 -3.17 -5.64
N LYS A 140 9.67 -2.99 -6.93
CA LYS A 140 10.04 -3.92 -8.01
C LYS A 140 9.61 -5.37 -7.72
N CYS A 141 8.45 -5.52 -7.09
CA CYS A 141 7.94 -6.79 -6.55
C CYS A 141 6.63 -7.22 -7.24
N GLN A 142 6.55 -7.04 -8.57
CA GLN A 142 5.41 -7.47 -9.38
C GLN A 142 5.77 -8.70 -10.21
N ASN A 143 4.85 -9.67 -10.29
CA ASN A 143 5.00 -10.92 -11.04
C ASN A 143 6.30 -11.71 -10.74
N ILE A 144 6.87 -11.57 -9.54
CA ILE A 144 8.11 -12.27 -9.15
C ILE A 144 7.94 -13.79 -9.00
N LEU A 145 6.69 -14.27 -8.90
CA LEU A 145 6.35 -15.69 -8.84
C LEU A 145 6.16 -16.32 -10.23
N GLY A 146 6.15 -15.52 -11.30
CA GLY A 146 5.97 -16.01 -12.67
C GLY A 146 4.57 -16.56 -12.97
N LEU A 147 3.54 -16.07 -12.28
CA LEU A 147 2.17 -16.56 -12.42
C LEU A 147 1.42 -15.99 -13.65
N GLY A 148 2.06 -15.10 -14.42
CA GLY A 148 1.47 -14.50 -15.62
C GLY A 148 0.54 -13.33 -15.28
N GLU A 149 -0.29 -12.92 -16.24
CA GLU A 149 -1.32 -11.90 -16.00
C GLU A 149 -2.40 -12.46 -15.07
N MET A 150 -2.72 -11.68 -14.03
CA MET A 150 -3.82 -12.01 -13.12
C MET A 150 -5.15 -11.89 -13.88
N SER A 151 -5.98 -12.93 -13.83
CA SER A 151 -7.37 -12.80 -14.23
C SER A 151 -8.09 -11.86 -13.27
N ASN A 152 -9.12 -11.15 -13.75
CA ASN A 152 -10.00 -10.37 -12.88
C ASN A 152 -10.50 -11.26 -11.73
N ALA A 153 -10.44 -10.75 -10.51
CA ALA A 153 -10.96 -11.46 -9.36
C ALA A 153 -12.47 -11.67 -9.52
N GLU A 154 -12.89 -12.92 -9.67
CA GLU A 154 -14.30 -13.28 -9.76
C GLU A 154 -14.86 -13.59 -8.37
N ASN A 155 -16.07 -13.10 -8.09
CA ASN A 155 -16.77 -13.51 -6.88
C ASN A 155 -17.25 -14.95 -7.04
N VAL A 156 -16.59 -15.88 -6.33
CA VAL A 156 -16.90 -17.32 -6.34
C VAL A 156 -18.32 -17.65 -5.84
N LEU A 157 -19.00 -16.70 -5.18
CA LEU A 157 -20.38 -16.86 -4.70
C LEU A 157 -21.42 -16.23 -5.66
N GLY A 158 -20.99 -15.71 -6.82
CA GLY A 158 -21.84 -15.01 -7.78
C GLY A 158 -22.21 -13.57 -7.34
N PRO A 159 -22.86 -12.79 -8.22
CA PRO A 159 -23.28 -11.43 -7.87
C PRO A 159 -24.30 -11.48 -6.73
N ARG A 160 -24.05 -10.72 -5.65
CA ARG A 160 -25.02 -10.59 -4.55
C ARG A 160 -26.30 -9.98 -5.11
N ARG A 161 -27.43 -10.65 -4.91
CA ARG A 161 -28.75 -10.19 -5.37
C ARG A 161 -29.01 -8.79 -4.79
N GLY A 162 -29.04 -7.77 -5.65
CA GLY A 162 -29.28 -6.38 -5.27
C GLY A 162 -28.10 -5.61 -4.68
N GLY A 163 -26.86 -6.15 -4.76
CA GLY A 163 -25.65 -5.39 -4.44
C GLY A 163 -25.32 -4.35 -5.50
N LEU A 164 -24.45 -3.39 -5.18
CA LEU A 164 -23.96 -2.43 -6.16
C LEU A 164 -23.00 -3.12 -7.14
N PRO A 165 -22.83 -2.59 -8.36
CA PRO A 165 -21.74 -3.02 -9.23
C PRO A 165 -20.41 -2.80 -8.51
N VAL A 166 -19.55 -3.82 -8.52
CA VAL A 166 -18.16 -3.73 -8.05
C VAL A 166 -17.31 -3.15 -9.16
#